data_AF-A0A4Y1ZEA9-F1
#
_entry.id   AF-A0A4Y1ZEA9-F1
#
_cell.length_a   1.000
_cell.length_b   1.000
_cell.length_c   1.000
_cell.angle_alpha   90.00
_cell.angle_beta   90.00
_cell.angle_gamma   90.00
#
_symmetry.space_group_name_H-M   'P 1'
#
loop_
_entity.id
_entity.type
_entity.pdbx_description
1 polymer ?
#
loop_
_entity_poly.entity_id
_entity_poly.type
_entity_poly.pdbx_seq_one_letter_code
_entity_poly.pdbx_strand_id
1 'polypeptide(L)'
;MNQEAHGGQTTRAALEHLHLPDFIVNQMYIDGAYYIPTFLYESVWNLLGFALLLILRRTAALKRGELFISYVIWYALGRSYIEGLRTDSLMLGPLRVSQWLSLALILAGIGLITYWRTKQKERPRYGV
;
A
#
# COMPACT_ATOMS: atom_id res chain seq x y z
N MET A 1 -0.94 10.62 18.89
CA MET A 1 -1.31 10.26 17.50
C MET A 1 -1.36 11.57 16.73
N ASN A 2 -0.56 11.72 15.67
CA ASN A 2 -0.53 12.98 14.93
C ASN A 2 -1.82 13.09 14.13
N GLN A 3 -2.62 14.11 14.41
CA GLN A 3 -3.91 14.40 13.75
C GLN A 3 -3.73 14.93 12.32
N GLU A 4 -2.55 14.81 11.73
CA GLU A 4 -2.20 15.35 10.41
C GLU A 4 -2.57 14.40 9.26
N ALA A 5 -2.70 13.10 9.54
CA ALA A 5 -2.99 12.06 8.55
C ALA A 5 -4.40 11.48 8.74
N HIS A 6 -5.41 12.26 8.38
CA HIS A 6 -6.82 11.86 8.36
C HIS A 6 -7.41 12.02 6.95
N GLY A 7 -8.45 11.24 6.65
CA GLY A 7 -9.16 11.24 5.37
C GLY A 7 -10.25 12.31 5.31
N GLY A 8 -11.26 12.10 4.46
CA GLY A 8 -12.42 13.00 4.40
C GLY A 8 -13.23 13.03 5.70
N GLN A 9 -14.11 14.04 5.80
CA GLN A 9 -15.08 14.12 6.91
C GLN A 9 -16.02 12.90 6.90
N THR A 10 -16.36 12.42 8.08
CA THR A 10 -17.25 11.29 8.31
C THR A 10 -18.11 11.53 9.54
N THR A 11 -18.95 10.57 9.90
CA THR A 11 -19.83 10.63 11.06
C THR A 11 -19.33 9.71 12.18
N ARG A 12 -19.68 10.03 13.42
CA ARG A 12 -19.39 9.18 14.59
C ARG A 12 -19.93 7.77 14.41
N ALA A 13 -21.16 7.64 13.89
CA ALA A 13 -21.79 6.35 13.62
C ALA A 13 -20.98 5.48 12.64
N ALA A 14 -20.35 6.09 11.62
CA ALA A 14 -19.49 5.36 10.70
C ALA A 14 -18.22 4.82 11.39
N LEU A 15 -17.64 5.58 12.32
CA LEU A 15 -16.49 5.14 13.10
C LEU A 15 -16.85 4.04 14.11
N GLU A 16 -18.03 4.14 14.73
CA GLU A 16 -18.55 3.12 15.65
C GLU A 16 -18.85 1.80 14.93
N HIS A 17 -19.33 1.86 13.68
CA HIS A 17 -19.54 0.65 12.86
C HIS A 17 -18.22 -0.07 12.54
N LEU A 18 -17.08 0.63 12.52
CA LEU A 18 -15.76 0.00 12.39
C LEU A 18 -15.30 -0.69 13.70
N HIS A 19 -16.10 -0.66 14.78
CA HIS A 19 -15.76 -1.20 16.10
C HIS A 19 -14.39 -0.72 16.60
N LEU A 20 -14.07 0.55 16.32
CA LEU A 20 -12.82 1.15 16.75
C LEU A 20 -12.86 1.45 18.26
N PRO A 21 -11.73 1.31 18.97
CA PRO A 21 -11.63 1.75 20.36
C PRO A 21 -11.94 3.25 20.49
N ASP A 22 -12.56 3.65 21.60
CA ASP A 22 -12.96 5.04 21.85
C ASP A 22 -11.79 6.03 21.74
N PHE A 23 -10.58 5.62 22.10
CA PHE A 23 -9.40 6.48 21.98
C PHE A 23 -9.09 6.88 20.53
N ILE A 24 -9.36 6.01 19.55
CA ILE A 24 -9.18 6.30 18.12
C ILE A 24 -10.29 7.22 17.64
N VAL A 25 -11.55 6.91 18.01
CA VAL A 25 -12.72 7.71 17.63
C VAL A 25 -12.59 9.15 18.14
N ASN A 26 -12.16 9.32 19.39
CA ASN A 26 -11.96 10.64 20.01
C ASN A 26 -10.81 11.41 19.35
N GLN A 27 -9.75 10.73 18.90
CA GLN A 27 -8.63 11.38 18.22
C GLN A 27 -8.99 11.85 16.80
N MET A 28 -9.99 11.23 16.18
CA MET A 28 -10.52 11.61 14.87
C MET A 28 -11.56 12.74 14.91
N TYR A 29 -11.91 13.22 16.11
CA TYR A 29 -12.67 14.45 16.26
C TYR A 29 -11.72 15.65 16.22
N ILE A 30 -11.71 16.38 15.10
CA ILE A 30 -10.80 17.49 14.83
C ILE A 30 -11.68 18.67 14.39
N ASP A 31 -11.47 19.85 14.98
CA ASP A 31 -12.15 21.10 14.61
C ASP A 31 -13.69 21.00 14.45
N GLY A 32 -14.33 20.20 15.31
CA GLY A 32 -15.80 20.06 15.34
C GLY A 32 -16.38 18.98 14.42
N ALA A 33 -15.56 18.28 13.63
CA ALA A 33 -15.99 17.22 12.72
C ALA A 33 -15.22 15.91 12.98
N TYR A 34 -15.84 14.78 12.62
CA TYR A 34 -15.15 13.49 12.62
C TYR A 34 -14.50 13.24 11.26
N TYR A 35 -13.33 12.60 11.26
CA TYR A 35 -12.60 12.27 10.04
C TYR A 35 -12.29 10.78 9.95
N ILE A 36 -12.09 10.28 8.73
CA ILE A 36 -11.72 8.88 8.50
C ILE A 36 -10.27 8.66 8.97
N PRO A 37 -9.98 7.66 9.82
CA PRO A 37 -8.62 7.37 10.28
C PRO A 37 -7.79 6.69 9.19
N THR A 38 -7.34 7.44 8.18
CA THR A 38 -6.52 6.93 7.06
C THR A 38 -5.22 6.29 7.54
N PHE A 39 -4.61 6.80 8.62
CA PHE A 39 -3.46 6.17 9.28
C PHE A 39 -3.67 4.69 9.62
N LEU A 40 -4.88 4.28 10.02
CA LEU A 40 -5.18 2.88 10.32
C LEU A 40 -5.09 2.03 9.06
N TYR A 41 -5.66 2.51 7.96
CA TYR A 41 -5.60 1.85 6.66
C TYR A 41 -4.15 1.73 6.17
N GLU A 42 -3.35 2.80 6.30
CA GLU A 42 -1.93 2.78 5.97
C GLU A 42 -1.15 1.77 6.81
N SER A 43 -1.42 1.71 8.11
CA SER A 43 -0.76 0.78 9.04
C SER A 43 -1.08 -0.67 8.71
N VAL A 44 -2.35 -0.98 8.46
CA VAL A 44 -2.79 -2.32 8.02
C VAL A 44 -2.12 -2.69 6.70
N TRP A 45 -2.06 -1.77 5.73
CA TRP A 45 -1.42 -2.02 4.44
C TRP A 45 0.08 -2.32 4.57
N ASN A 46 0.78 -1.58 5.44
CA ASN A 46 2.19 -1.82 5.74
C ASN A 46 2.41 -3.18 6.40
N LEU A 47 1.56 -3.57 7.36
CA LEU A 47 1.63 -4.88 8.02
C LEU A 47 1.37 -6.02 7.04
N LEU A 48 0.37 -5.88 6.17
CA LEU A 48 0.08 -6.85 5.12
C LEU A 48 1.26 -6.99 4.15
N GLY A 49 1.90 -5.89 3.76
CA GLY A 49 3.09 -5.90 2.92
C GLY A 49 4.26 -6.60 3.57
N PHE A 50 4.50 -6.30 4.85
CA PHE A 50 5.53 -6.95 5.63
C PHE A 50 5.29 -8.48 5.74
N ALA A 51 4.07 -8.88 6.07
CA ALA A 51 3.69 -10.29 6.13
C ALA A 51 3.85 -11.00 4.76
N LEU A 52 3.40 -10.35 3.67
CA LEU A 52 3.56 -10.87 2.32
C LEU A 52 5.03 -11.10 1.97
N LEU A 53 5.91 -10.12 2.26
CA LEU A 53 7.34 -10.23 2.00
C LEU A 53 7.99 -11.35 2.84
N LEU A 54 7.58 -11.52 4.09
CA LEU A 54 8.06 -12.63 4.93
C LEU A 54 7.64 -13.99 4.38
N ILE A 55 6.38 -14.12 3.94
CA ILE A 55 5.87 -15.35 3.32
C ILE A 55 6.66 -15.64 2.05
N LEU A 56 6.77 -14.66 1.14
CA LEU A 56 7.52 -14.76 -0.10
C LEU A 56 8.98 -15.15 0.14
N ARG A 57 9.63 -14.57 1.15
CA ARG A 57 10.99 -14.95 1.56
C ARG A 57 11.08 -16.42 1.96
N ARG A 58 10.07 -16.94 2.65
CA ARG A 58 10.08 -18.31 3.19
C ARG A 58 9.65 -19.36 2.16
N THR A 59 8.70 -19.04 1.28
CA THR A 59 8.06 -20.02 0.38
C THR A 59 8.56 -19.98 -1.05
N ALA A 60 8.91 -18.80 -1.58
CA ALA A 60 9.03 -18.63 -3.04
C ALA A 60 10.43 -18.89 -3.61
N ALA A 61 11.38 -19.42 -2.83
CA ALA A 61 12.77 -19.68 -3.22
C ALA A 61 13.36 -18.54 -4.08
N LEU A 62 13.13 -17.31 -3.63
CA LEU A 62 13.35 -16.11 -4.44
C LEU A 62 14.81 -15.98 -4.87
N LYS A 63 15.01 -15.51 -6.10
CA LYS A 63 16.33 -15.14 -6.61
C LYS A 63 16.67 -13.71 -6.22
N ARG A 64 17.97 -13.35 -6.23
CA ARG A 64 18.39 -11.97 -5.95
C ARG A 64 17.63 -10.98 -6.85
N GLY A 65 17.09 -9.93 -6.22
CA GLY A 65 16.28 -8.90 -6.87
C GLY A 65 14.78 -9.16 -6.87
N GLU A 66 14.30 -10.41 -6.83
CA GLU A 66 12.85 -10.69 -6.88
C GLU A 66 12.10 -10.17 -5.64
N LEU A 67 12.74 -10.19 -4.47
CA LEU A 67 12.16 -9.63 -3.23
C LEU A 67 11.99 -8.11 -3.34
N PHE A 68 12.99 -7.42 -3.90
CA PHE A 68 12.93 -5.97 -4.11
C PHE A 68 11.83 -5.60 -5.11
N ILE A 69 11.74 -6.32 -6.22
CA ILE A 69 10.67 -6.07 -7.21
C ILE A 69 9.29 -6.38 -6.63
N SER A 70 9.16 -7.44 -5.82
CA SER A 70 7.90 -7.75 -5.13
C SER A 70 7.49 -6.64 -4.17
N TYR A 71 8.44 -6.03 -3.47
CA TYR A 71 8.19 -4.86 -2.63
C TYR A 71 7.74 -3.64 -3.46
N VAL A 72 8.39 -3.36 -4.59
CA VAL A 72 8.01 -2.26 -5.51
C VAL A 72 6.57 -2.46 -6.01
N ILE A 73 6.20 -3.68 -6.41
CA ILE A 73 4.84 -4.01 -6.85
C ILE A 73 3.84 -3.80 -5.70
N TRP A 74 4.15 -4.29 -4.50
CA TRP A 74 3.28 -4.12 -3.33
C TRP A 74 3.07 -2.65 -2.95
N TYR A 75 4.16 -1.88 -2.94
CA TYR A 75 4.11 -0.44 -2.64
C TYR A 75 3.31 0.32 -3.70
N ALA A 76 3.48 -0.01 -4.98
CA ALA A 76 2.70 0.57 -6.07
C ALA A 76 1.19 0.30 -5.92
N LEU A 77 0.80 -0.90 -5.51
CA LEU A 77 -0.60 -1.23 -5.22
C LEU A 77 -1.17 -0.40 -4.05
N GLY A 78 -0.39 -0.25 -2.97
CA GLY A 78 -0.81 0.59 -1.85
C GLY A 78 -0.95 2.05 -2.25
N ARG A 79 0.01 2.55 -3.04
CA ARG A 79 0.02 3.94 -3.47
C ARG A 79 -1.15 4.26 -4.38
N SER A 80 -1.53 3.36 -5.29
CA SER A 80 -2.71 3.58 -6.14
C SER A 80 -4.02 3.57 -5.35
N TYR A 81 -4.13 2.72 -4.31
CA TYR A 81 -5.30 2.65 -3.43
C TYR A 81 -5.41 3.87 -2.52
N ILE A 82 -4.35 4.21 -1.78
CA ILE A 82 -4.33 5.35 -0.85
C ILE A 82 -4.50 6.66 -1.63
N GLU A 83 -3.83 6.79 -2.78
CA GLU A 83 -4.04 7.98 -3.58
C GLU A 83 -5.49 8.06 -4.03
N GLY A 84 -6.14 6.95 -4.41
CA GLY A 84 -7.57 6.86 -4.74
C GLY A 84 -8.50 7.49 -3.70
N LEU A 85 -8.12 7.44 -2.43
CA LEU A 85 -8.89 8.01 -1.32
C LEU A 85 -8.67 9.52 -1.11
N ARG A 86 -7.61 10.09 -1.68
CA ARG A 86 -7.30 11.52 -1.56
C ARG A 86 -8.05 12.33 -2.61
N THR A 87 -8.50 13.53 -2.25
CA THR A 87 -9.21 14.44 -3.16
C THR A 87 -8.26 15.39 -3.91
N ASP A 88 -7.04 15.62 -3.39
CA ASP A 88 -6.11 16.65 -3.88
C ASP A 88 -4.96 16.10 -4.74
N SER A 89 -5.28 15.19 -5.66
CA SER A 89 -4.26 14.46 -6.43
C SER A 89 -4.15 14.96 -7.87
N LEU A 90 -2.92 15.06 -8.37
CA LEU A 90 -2.64 15.44 -9.75
C LEU A 90 -3.24 14.42 -10.73
N MET A 91 -4.19 14.88 -11.54
CA MET A 91 -4.87 14.06 -12.54
C MET A 91 -4.14 14.11 -13.89
N LEU A 92 -4.10 12.98 -14.58
CA LEU A 92 -3.61 12.85 -15.94
C LEU A 92 -4.64 12.07 -16.76
N GLY A 93 -5.56 12.81 -17.39
CA GLY A 93 -6.73 12.23 -18.06
C GLY A 93 -7.73 11.66 -17.04
N PRO A 94 -8.29 10.46 -17.27
CA PRO A 94 -9.29 9.87 -16.36
C PRO A 94 -8.68 9.29 -15.07
N LEU A 95 -7.35 9.15 -14.99
CA LEU A 95 -6.65 8.52 -13.86
C LEU A 95 -5.65 9.49 -13.23
N ARG A 96 -5.29 9.24 -11.97
CA ARG A 96 -4.28 10.03 -11.24
C ARG A 96 -2.87 9.65 -11.70
N VAL A 97 -1.94 10.60 -11.69
CA VAL A 97 -0.52 10.34 -12.08
C VAL A 97 0.09 9.20 -11.26
N SER A 98 -0.23 9.13 -9.98
CA SER A 98 0.20 8.04 -9.10
C SER A 98 -0.36 6.69 -9.52
N GLN A 99 -1.59 6.61 -10.05
CA GLN A 99 -2.19 5.38 -10.56
C GLN A 99 -1.50 4.94 -11.85
N TRP A 100 -1.20 5.89 -12.75
CA TRP A 100 -0.38 5.62 -13.95
C TRP A 100 0.99 5.08 -13.59
N LEU A 101 1.69 5.74 -12.67
CA LEU A 101 3.00 5.31 -12.20
C LEU A 101 2.93 3.92 -11.55
N SER A 102 1.91 3.68 -10.73
CA SER A 102 1.70 2.39 -10.07
C SER A 102 1.48 1.28 -11.09
N LEU A 103 0.65 1.52 -12.11
CA LEU A 103 0.43 0.56 -13.19
C LEU A 103 1.73 0.25 -13.95
N ALA A 104 2.52 1.28 -14.29
CA ALA A 104 3.79 1.10 -14.96
C ALA A 104 4.78 0.27 -14.13
N LEU A 105 4.89 0.55 -12.82
CA LEU A 105 5.77 -0.20 -11.91
C LEU A 105 5.32 -1.66 -11.73
N ILE A 106 4.01 -1.91 -11.66
CA ILE A 106 3.47 -3.27 -11.54
C ILE A 106 3.79 -4.07 -12.80
N LEU A 107 3.49 -3.53 -13.98
CA LEU A 107 3.74 -4.20 -15.26
C LEU A 107 5.24 -4.43 -15.49
N ALA A 108 6.08 -3.43 -15.23
CA ALA A 108 7.52 -3.56 -15.33
C ALA A 108 8.07 -4.60 -14.35
N GLY A 109 7.58 -4.62 -13.10
CA GLY A 109 8.00 -5.58 -12.10
C GLY A 109 7.65 -7.03 -12.46
N ILE A 110 6.41 -7.27 -12.90
CA ILE A 110 5.96 -8.60 -13.34
C ILE A 110 6.76 -9.05 -14.58
N GLY A 111 6.94 -8.17 -15.56
CA GLY A 111 7.75 -8.43 -16.76
C GLY A 111 9.21 -8.78 -16.43
N LEU A 112 9.79 -8.08 -15.46
CA LEU A 112 11.17 -8.30 -15.05
C LEU A 112 11.34 -9.62 -14.29
N ILE A 113 10.43 -9.96 -13.38
CA ILE A 113 10.42 -11.25 -12.67
C ILE A 113 10.26 -12.40 -13.67
N THR A 114 9.30 -12.30 -14.59
CA THR A 114 9.07 -13.35 -15.61
C THR A 114 10.26 -13.50 -16.55
N TYR A 115 10.88 -12.40 -16.99
CA TYR A 115 12.11 -12.44 -17.78
C TYR A 115 13.26 -13.12 -17.02
N TRP A 116 13.48 -12.79 -15.75
CA TRP A 116 14.53 -13.44 -14.95
C TRP A 116 14.28 -14.93 -14.74
N ARG A 117 13.03 -15.33 -14.55
CA ARG A 117 12.67 -16.75 -14.38
C ARG A 117 12.82 -17.56 -15.66
N THR A 118 12.55 -16.97 -16.82
CA THR A 118 12.61 -17.65 -18.13
C THR A 118 14.00 -17.61 -18.77
N LYS A 119 14.72 -16.49 -18.67
CA LYS A 119 15.98 -16.27 -19.40
C LYS A 119 17.23 -16.24 -18.52
N GLN A 120 17.11 -15.95 -17.22
CA GLN A 120 18.26 -15.85 -16.30
C GLN A 120 18.16 -16.86 -15.16
N LYS A 121 18.14 -18.14 -15.53
CA LYS A 121 17.89 -19.24 -14.58
C LYS A 121 19.01 -19.39 -13.54
N GLU A 122 20.24 -19.00 -13.88
CA GLU A 122 21.44 -19.13 -13.03
C GLU A 122 21.63 -18.03 -11.98
N ARG A 123 20.67 -17.12 -11.81
CA ARG A 123 20.79 -16.07 -10.80
C ARG A 123 20.90 -16.67 -9.38
N PRO A 124 21.83 -16.15 -8.55
CA PRO A 124 22.01 -16.61 -7.19
C PRO A 124 20.72 -16.45 -6.39
N ARG A 125 20.46 -17.41 -5.51
CA ARG A 125 19.34 -17.34 -4.57
C ARG A 125 19.55 -16.19 -3.61
N TYR A 126 18.44 -15.59 -3.18
CA TYR A 126 18.47 -14.54 -2.18
C TYR A 126 18.95 -15.12 -0.83
N GLY A 127 20.01 -14.55 -0.25
CA GLY A 127 20.58 -14.99 1.04
C GLY A 127 21.63 -16.10 0.97
N VAL A 128 22.16 -16.41 -0.21
CA VAL A 128 23.34 -17.29 -0.44
C VAL A 128 24.49 -16.46 -1.00
#